data_AF-A0A084XVY6-F1
#
_entry.id   AF-A0A084XVY6-F1
#
_cell.length_a   1.000
_cell.length_b   1.000
_cell.length_c   1.000
_cell.angle_alpha   90.00
_cell.angle_beta   90.00
_cell.angle_gamma   90.00
#
_symmetry.space_group_name_H-M   'P 1'
#
loop_
_entity.id
_entity.type
_entity.pdbx_description
1 polymer ?
#
loop_
_entity_poly.entity_id
_entity_poly.type
_entity_poly.pdbx_seq_one_letter_code
_entity_poly.pdbx_strand_id
1 'polypeptide(L)'
;MSAPTPIDHLKAGSEILLRVLEPYGFSFNQGATGVGSGGGFASGTFVRGDRIIEVHFRYSLGLVSYRIGEAVIDHENYLRFAGYWSERRYPGFSSTPMDGFTALAHDLSAFFTDFMTGTGEQFKGVVAAYAANPSRYKGFSALGRK
;
A
#
# COMPACT_ATOMS: atom_id res chain seq x y z
N MET A 1 18.00 24.73 10.02
CA MET A 1 17.63 23.62 9.12
C MET A 1 16.17 23.81 8.75
N SER A 2 15.81 23.74 7.47
CA SER A 2 14.41 23.78 7.05
C SER A 2 13.69 22.49 7.47
N ALA A 3 12.39 22.57 7.73
CA ALA A 3 11.59 21.38 8.04
C ALA A 3 11.61 20.39 6.85
N PRO A 4 11.59 19.06 7.09
CA PRO A 4 11.55 18.07 6.02
C PRO A 4 10.34 18.26 5.12
N THR A 5 10.55 18.13 3.80
CA THR A 5 9.48 18.21 2.82
C THR A 5 8.75 16.86 2.69
N PRO A 6 7.55 16.81 2.08
CA PRO A 6 6.87 15.55 1.80
C PRO A 6 7.72 14.53 1.02
N ILE A 7 8.58 15.00 0.10
CA ILE A 7 9.46 14.11 -0.65
C ILE A 7 10.61 13.59 0.21
N ASP A 8 11.12 14.35 1.18
CA ASP A 8 12.12 13.87 2.13
C ASP A 8 11.56 12.75 3.00
N HIS A 9 10.32 12.92 3.50
CA HIS A 9 9.62 11.87 4.23
C HIS A 9 9.35 10.64 3.37
N LEU A 10 8.90 10.83 2.12
CA LEU A 10 8.66 9.70 1.22
C LEU A 10 9.95 8.92 0.94
N LYS A 11 11.08 9.60 0.69
CA LYS A 11 12.37 8.94 0.46
C LYS A 11 12.81 8.12 1.68
N ALA A 12 12.78 8.72 2.87
CA ALA A 12 13.13 8.02 4.11
C ALA A 12 12.19 6.81 4.38
N GLY A 13 10.89 6.98 4.14
CA GLY A 13 9.92 5.91 4.27
C GLY A 13 10.12 4.79 3.24
N SER A 14 10.49 5.15 2.00
CA SER A 14 10.78 4.18 0.95
C SER A 14 12.01 3.33 1.24
N GLU A 15 13.02 3.85 1.94
CA GLU A 15 14.16 3.04 2.41
C GLU A 15 13.72 1.93 3.38
N ILE A 16 12.70 2.17 4.20
CA ILE A 16 12.11 1.14 5.08
C ILE A 16 11.45 0.05 4.24
N LEU A 17 10.66 0.43 3.22
CA LEU A 17 9.98 -0.51 2.34
C LEU A 17 10.97 -1.29 1.45
N LEU A 18 12.05 -0.65 0.98
CA LEU A 18 13.07 -1.31 0.15
C LEU A 18 13.74 -2.48 0.89
N ARG A 19 13.95 -2.40 2.20
CA ARG A 19 14.50 -3.53 2.98
C ARG A 19 13.67 -4.80 2.87
N VAL A 20 12.36 -4.67 2.61
CA VAL A 20 11.45 -5.80 2.37
C VAL A 20 11.36 -6.15 0.89
N LEU A 21 11.33 -5.14 0.02
CA LEU A 21 10.96 -5.30 -1.39
C LEU A 21 12.16 -5.57 -2.33
N GLU A 22 13.33 -5.02 -2.02
CA GLU A 22 14.55 -5.16 -2.84
C GLU A 22 15.02 -6.62 -2.97
N PRO A 23 14.99 -7.48 -1.93
CA PRO A 23 15.32 -8.90 -2.06
C PRO A 23 14.45 -9.65 -3.08
N TYR A 24 13.28 -9.10 -3.42
CA TYR A 24 12.36 -9.66 -4.39
C TYR A 24 12.45 -9.00 -5.76
N GLY A 25 13.39 -8.07 -5.96
CA GLY A 25 13.67 -7.42 -7.25
C GLY A 25 12.86 -6.16 -7.53
N PHE A 26 12.21 -5.56 -6.51
CA PHE A 26 11.55 -4.27 -6.67
C PHE A 26 12.56 -3.12 -6.56
N SER A 27 12.40 -2.10 -7.40
CA SER A 27 13.10 -0.83 -7.30
C SER A 27 12.14 0.33 -7.08
N PHE A 28 12.60 1.38 -6.40
CA PHE A 28 11.78 2.56 -6.14
C PHE A 28 11.99 3.63 -7.22
N ASN A 29 10.88 4.11 -7.78
CA ASN A 29 10.83 5.25 -8.67
C ASN A 29 10.04 6.38 -8.00
N GLN A 30 10.65 7.56 -7.94
CA GLN A 30 9.96 8.77 -7.47
C GLN A 30 8.86 9.16 -8.47
N GLY A 31 7.67 9.44 -7.94
CA GLY A 31 6.53 9.93 -8.70
C GLY A 31 6.36 11.44 -8.61
N ALA A 32 5.11 11.88 -8.58
CA ALA A 32 4.75 13.29 -8.54
C ALA A 32 5.09 13.92 -7.18
N THR A 33 5.42 15.20 -7.20
CA THR A 33 5.57 16.03 -6.00
C THR A 33 4.98 17.41 -6.28
N GLY A 34 4.42 18.06 -5.28
CA GLY A 34 3.83 19.38 -5.45
C GLY A 34 3.09 19.89 -4.23
N VAL A 35 2.36 20.98 -4.43
CA VAL A 35 1.52 21.62 -3.41
C VAL A 35 0.09 21.70 -3.95
N GLY A 36 -0.88 21.29 -3.14
CA GLY A 36 -2.31 21.42 -3.46
C GLY A 36 -3.11 21.97 -2.28
N SER A 37 -4.44 21.97 -2.39
CA SER A 37 -5.36 22.57 -1.40
C SER A 37 -5.23 22.04 0.02
N GLY A 38 -4.84 20.78 0.20
CA GLY A 38 -4.52 20.18 1.50
C GLY A 38 -3.02 20.15 1.82
N GLY A 39 -2.19 21.03 1.24
CA GLY A 39 -0.75 21.09 1.46
C GLY A 39 0.10 20.26 0.51
N GLY A 40 1.40 20.16 0.83
CA GLY A 40 2.40 19.48 0.03
C GLY A 40 2.22 17.96 -0.02
N PHE A 41 2.50 17.35 -1.16
CA PHE A 41 2.39 15.90 -1.37
C PHE A 41 3.58 15.36 -2.15
N ALA A 42 3.82 14.06 -2.01
CA ALA A 42 4.72 13.29 -2.85
C ALA A 42 4.13 11.91 -3.11
N SER A 43 4.43 11.31 -4.26
CA SER A 43 4.10 9.92 -4.56
C SER A 43 5.31 9.18 -5.12
N GLY A 44 5.24 7.86 -5.12
CA GLY A 44 6.27 7.00 -5.67
C GLY A 44 5.76 5.60 -5.93
N THR A 45 6.53 4.84 -6.69
CA THR A 45 6.17 3.47 -7.07
C THR A 45 7.33 2.52 -6.83
N PHE A 46 7.06 1.35 -6.28
CA PHE A 46 7.96 0.20 -6.31
C PHE A 46 7.58 -0.68 -7.50
N VAL A 47 8.55 -1.02 -8.35
CA VAL A 47 8.30 -1.72 -9.61
C VAL A 47 9.14 -2.99 -9.71
N ARG A 48 8.49 -4.09 -10.12
CA ARG A 48 9.14 -5.32 -10.57
C ARG A 48 8.35 -5.93 -11.74
N GLY A 49 8.86 -5.81 -12.96
CA GLY A 49 8.16 -6.32 -14.15
C GLY A 49 6.77 -5.67 -14.27
N ASP A 50 5.72 -6.50 -14.27
CA ASP A 50 4.32 -6.06 -14.31
C ASP A 50 3.70 -5.73 -12.94
N ARG A 51 4.51 -5.80 -11.87
CA ARG A 51 4.06 -5.58 -10.49
C ARG A 51 4.42 -4.19 -10.00
N ILE A 52 3.43 -3.46 -9.52
CA ILE A 52 3.60 -2.08 -9.04
C ILE A 52 2.94 -1.93 -7.67
N ILE A 53 3.68 -1.34 -6.73
CA ILE A 53 3.13 -0.79 -5.48
C ILE A 53 3.23 0.72 -5.58
N GLU A 54 2.11 1.43 -5.57
CA GLU A 54 2.07 2.88 -5.57
C GLU A 54 1.76 3.40 -4.17
N VAL A 55 2.53 4.38 -3.71
CA VAL A 55 2.41 4.99 -2.38
C VAL A 55 2.30 6.50 -2.50
N HIS A 56 1.46 7.08 -1.65
CA HIS A 56 1.23 8.53 -1.57
C HIS A 56 1.53 9.03 -0.17
N PHE A 57 2.27 10.13 -0.05
CA PHE A 57 2.58 10.78 1.21
C PHE A 57 2.06 12.21 1.24
N ARG A 58 1.27 12.52 2.29
CA ARG A 58 0.76 13.85 2.58
C ARG A 58 0.54 13.98 4.09
N TYR A 59 1.51 14.57 4.79
CA TYR A 59 1.66 14.57 6.25
C TYR A 59 1.90 13.18 6.87
N SER A 60 1.26 12.14 6.34
CA SER A 60 1.46 10.73 6.65
C SER A 60 1.42 9.88 5.37
N LEU A 61 1.77 8.60 5.48
CA LEU A 61 1.53 7.62 4.42
C LEU A 61 0.02 7.42 4.23
N GLY A 62 -0.47 7.81 3.05
CA GLY A 62 -1.87 7.77 2.65
C GLY A 62 -2.18 6.61 1.70
N LEU A 63 -2.68 6.87 0.50
CA LEU A 63 -3.11 5.79 -0.39
C LEU A 63 -1.94 4.84 -0.75
N VAL A 64 -2.20 3.54 -0.61
CA VAL A 64 -1.32 2.45 -1.06
C VAL A 64 -2.13 1.53 -1.97
N SER A 65 -1.64 1.32 -3.19
CA SER A 65 -2.31 0.45 -4.17
C SER A 65 -1.35 -0.50 -4.85
N TYR A 66 -1.88 -1.64 -5.29
CA TYR A 66 -1.16 -2.75 -5.85
C TYR A 66 -1.66 -3.05 -7.25
N ARG A 67 -0.74 -3.43 -8.15
CA ARG A 67 -1.05 -3.83 -9.52
C ARG A 67 -0.26 -5.06 -9.95
N ILE A 68 -0.90 -5.97 -10.67
CA ILE A 68 -0.26 -6.97 -11.54
C ILE A 68 -0.98 -6.95 -12.89
N GLY A 69 -0.37 -6.37 -13.92
CA GLY A 69 -1.04 -6.11 -15.20
C GLY A 69 -2.29 -5.22 -15.01
N GLU A 70 -3.45 -5.69 -15.45
CA GLU A 70 -4.74 -4.97 -15.29
C GLU A 70 -5.39 -5.14 -13.90
N ALA A 71 -4.89 -6.07 -13.07
CA ALA A 71 -5.47 -6.34 -11.76
C ALA A 71 -5.00 -5.27 -10.76
N VAL A 72 -5.91 -4.41 -10.28
CA VAL A 72 -5.61 -3.29 -9.37
C VAL A 72 -6.49 -3.33 -8.12
N ILE A 73 -5.90 -3.09 -6.95
CA ILE A 73 -6.61 -3.00 -5.67
C ILE A 73 -5.85 -2.13 -4.67
N ASP A 74 -6.56 -1.41 -3.80
CA ASP A 74 -5.93 -0.72 -2.66
C ASP A 74 -5.67 -1.69 -1.49
N HIS A 75 -4.79 -1.26 -0.59
CA HIS A 75 -4.38 -2.06 0.57
C HIS A 75 -5.53 -2.52 1.46
N GLU A 76 -6.46 -1.62 1.74
CA GLU A 76 -7.59 -1.93 2.61
C GLU A 76 -8.49 -3.00 1.99
N ASN A 77 -8.87 -2.82 0.72
CA ASN A 77 -9.71 -3.80 0.04
C ASN A 77 -8.99 -5.13 -0.14
N TYR A 78 -7.69 -5.15 -0.43
CA TYR A 78 -6.92 -6.39 -0.49
C TYR A 78 -7.01 -7.17 0.82
N LEU A 79 -6.66 -6.55 1.95
CA LEU A 79 -6.65 -7.25 3.23
C LEU A 79 -8.03 -7.70 3.67
N ARG A 80 -9.09 -6.93 3.39
CA ARG A 80 -10.47 -7.34 3.68
C ARG A 80 -10.91 -8.56 2.88
N PHE A 81 -10.58 -8.61 1.59
CA PHE A 81 -10.96 -9.73 0.74
C PHE A 81 -10.06 -10.95 0.93
N ALA A 82 -8.80 -10.75 1.26
CA ALA A 82 -7.84 -11.82 1.59
C ALA A 82 -8.05 -12.39 3.01
N GLY A 83 -8.81 -11.71 3.88
CA GLY A 83 -9.12 -12.17 5.24
C GLY A 83 -8.15 -11.69 6.32
N TYR A 84 -7.21 -10.81 6.00
CA TYR A 84 -6.15 -10.35 6.91
C TYR A 84 -6.44 -8.99 7.58
N TRP A 85 -7.63 -8.42 7.38
CA TRP A 85 -7.95 -7.09 7.91
C TRP A 85 -7.78 -6.99 9.43
N SER A 86 -8.14 -8.01 10.21
CA SER A 86 -7.99 -7.99 11.68
C SER A 86 -6.54 -8.08 12.17
N GLU A 87 -5.61 -8.53 11.33
CA GLU A 87 -4.21 -8.81 11.69
C GLU A 87 -3.24 -7.73 11.17
N ARG A 88 -3.74 -6.82 10.34
CA ARG A 88 -2.97 -5.73 9.73
C ARG A 88 -2.38 -4.77 10.76
N ARG A 89 -1.28 -4.11 10.38
CA ARG A 89 -0.72 -2.97 11.09
C ARG A 89 -0.96 -1.65 10.38
N TYR A 90 -1.15 -1.67 9.07
CA TYR A 90 -1.44 -0.50 8.24
C TYR A 90 -2.90 -0.52 7.74
N PRO A 91 -3.62 0.62 7.76
CA PRO A 91 -3.26 1.88 8.39
C PRO A 91 -3.27 1.78 9.92
N GLY A 92 -2.38 2.54 10.58
CA GLY A 92 -2.28 2.66 12.04
C GLY A 92 -2.60 4.08 12.55
N PHE A 93 -2.61 4.27 13.87
CA PHE A 93 -3.01 5.54 14.53
C PHE A 93 -1.84 6.44 14.94
N SER A 94 -0.63 6.22 14.43
CA SER A 94 0.54 7.01 14.84
C SER A 94 0.58 8.38 14.16
N SER A 95 1.04 9.38 14.92
CA SER A 95 1.38 10.72 14.41
C SER A 95 2.80 10.81 13.85
N THR A 96 3.63 9.78 14.04
CA THR A 96 5.00 9.74 13.51
C THR A 96 4.96 9.30 12.05
N PRO A 97 5.46 10.12 11.09
CA PRO A 97 5.36 9.81 9.67
C PRO A 97 5.91 8.44 9.27
N MET A 98 6.98 7.97 9.92
CA MET A 98 7.66 6.72 9.61
C MET A 98 6.93 5.47 10.10
N ASP A 99 6.07 5.59 11.11
CA ASP A 99 5.38 4.43 11.68
C ASP A 99 4.42 3.81 10.66
N GLY A 100 3.82 4.62 9.78
CA GLY A 100 3.00 4.12 8.67
C GLY A 100 3.80 3.24 7.71
N PHE A 101 5.05 3.61 7.40
CA PHE A 101 5.91 2.81 6.52
C PHE A 101 6.38 1.52 7.20
N THR A 102 6.72 1.56 8.49
CA THR A 102 7.07 0.37 9.26
C THR A 102 5.88 -0.60 9.37
N ALA A 103 4.68 -0.08 9.58
CA ALA A 103 3.45 -0.86 9.59
C ALA A 103 3.16 -1.51 8.22
N LEU A 104 3.29 -0.74 7.13
CA LEU A 104 3.14 -1.26 5.79
C LEU A 104 4.19 -2.33 5.47
N ALA A 105 5.45 -2.13 5.85
CA ALA A 105 6.53 -3.11 5.68
C ALA A 105 6.20 -4.45 6.35
N HIS A 106 5.63 -4.41 7.56
CA HIS A 106 5.17 -5.61 8.25
C HIS A 106 4.07 -6.33 7.45
N ASP A 107 3.06 -5.59 7.00
CA ASP A 107 1.92 -6.19 6.29
C ASP A 107 2.34 -6.77 4.93
N LEU A 108 3.28 -6.12 4.22
CA LEU A 108 3.88 -6.66 3.00
C LEU A 108 4.57 -8.00 3.26
N SER A 109 5.42 -8.08 4.28
CA SER A 109 6.11 -9.32 4.66
C SER A 109 5.16 -10.43 5.09
N ALA A 110 4.07 -10.09 5.77
CA ALA A 110 3.13 -11.07 6.33
C ALA A 110 2.10 -11.60 5.32
N PHE A 111 1.57 -10.73 4.45
CA PHE A 111 0.34 -11.03 3.70
C PHE A 111 0.48 -10.93 2.17
N PHE A 112 1.62 -10.47 1.66
CA PHE A 112 1.84 -10.21 0.22
C PHE A 112 2.84 -11.16 -0.44
N THR A 113 3.13 -12.34 0.13
CA THR A 113 4.11 -13.28 -0.46
C THR A 113 3.79 -13.64 -1.92
N ASP A 114 2.55 -13.95 -2.27
CA ASP A 114 2.19 -14.25 -3.68
C ASP A 114 2.40 -13.04 -4.60
N PHE A 115 2.11 -11.83 -4.12
CA PHE A 115 2.39 -10.59 -4.86
C PHE A 115 3.90 -10.29 -4.97
N MET A 116 4.70 -10.62 -3.96
CA MET A 116 6.12 -10.29 -3.96
C MET A 116 6.98 -11.34 -4.65
N THR A 117 6.65 -12.63 -4.61
CA THR A 117 7.50 -13.70 -5.17
C THR A 117 6.74 -14.80 -5.90
N GLY A 118 5.44 -14.94 -5.65
CA GLY A 118 4.60 -15.97 -6.27
C GLY A 118 4.17 -15.66 -7.71
N THR A 119 3.25 -16.47 -8.23
CA THR A 119 2.69 -16.33 -9.59
C THR A 119 1.74 -15.14 -9.71
N GLY A 120 1.25 -14.63 -8.58
CA GLY A 120 0.25 -13.57 -8.54
C GLY A 120 -1.18 -14.07 -8.71
N GLU A 121 -1.40 -15.39 -8.74
CA GLU A 121 -2.73 -16.00 -8.91
C GLU A 121 -3.64 -15.74 -7.70
N GLN A 122 -3.10 -15.82 -6.49
CA GLN A 122 -3.88 -15.52 -5.27
C GLN A 122 -4.26 -14.05 -5.24
N PHE A 123 -3.28 -13.17 -5.55
CA PHE A 123 -3.53 -11.74 -5.68
C PHE A 123 -4.63 -11.45 -6.70
N LYS A 124 -4.52 -11.98 -7.92
CA LYS A 124 -5.54 -11.78 -8.98
C LYS A 124 -6.90 -12.35 -8.59
N GLY A 125 -6.93 -13.47 -7.86
CA GLY A 125 -8.17 -14.03 -7.30
C GLY A 125 -8.85 -13.08 -6.31
N VAL A 126 -8.09 -12.45 -5.42
CA VAL A 126 -8.58 -11.42 -4.49
C VAL A 126 -9.12 -10.21 -5.23
N VAL A 127 -8.40 -9.72 -6.26
CA VAL A 127 -8.86 -8.61 -7.10
C VAL A 127 -10.17 -8.95 -7.82
N ALA A 128 -10.29 -10.16 -8.38
CA ALA A 128 -11.52 -10.61 -9.04
C ALA A 128 -12.70 -10.72 -8.06
N ALA A 129 -12.47 -11.22 -6.84
CA ALA A 129 -13.49 -11.28 -5.80
C ALA A 129 -13.96 -9.87 -5.37
N TYR A 130 -13.04 -8.91 -5.27
CA TYR A 130 -13.38 -7.51 -5.03
C TYR A 130 -14.20 -6.93 -6.18
N ALA A 131 -13.78 -7.12 -7.43
CA ALA A 131 -14.49 -6.63 -8.60
C ALA A 131 -15.93 -7.19 -8.71
N ALA A 132 -16.12 -8.45 -8.31
CA ALA A 132 -17.45 -9.09 -8.30
C ALA A 132 -18.38 -8.55 -7.19
N ASN A 133 -17.84 -8.01 -6.09
CA ASN A 133 -18.65 -7.50 -4.98
C ASN A 133 -17.98 -6.35 -4.20
N PRO A 134 -17.78 -5.17 -4.81
CA PRO A 134 -16.93 -4.11 -4.24
C PRO A 134 -17.50 -3.45 -2.98
N SER A 135 -18.79 -3.67 -2.68
CA SER A 135 -19.48 -3.16 -1.51
C SER A 135 -19.58 -4.16 -0.35
N ARG A 136 -19.08 -5.39 -0.50
CA ARG A 136 -19.19 -6.46 0.52
C ARG A 136 -18.82 -6.01 1.93
N TYR A 137 -17.82 -5.14 2.05
CA TYR A 137 -17.31 -4.63 3.32
C TYR A 137 -17.51 -3.11 3.49
N LYS A 138 -18.44 -2.53 2.72
CA LYS A 138 -18.80 -1.11 2.80
C LYS A 138 -20.25 -0.96 3.25
N GLY A 139 -20.54 0.07 4.04
CA GLY A 139 -21.91 0.41 4.46
C GLY A 139 -22.63 -0.69 5.26
N PHE A 140 -23.96 -0.68 5.25
CA PHE A 140 -24.80 -1.63 6.02
C PHE A 140 -24.58 -3.10 5.66
N SER A 141 -24.02 -3.40 4.48
CA SER A 141 -23.65 -4.75 4.08
C SER A 141 -22.59 -5.40 4.97
N ALA A 142 -21.79 -4.60 5.69
CA ALA A 142 -20.78 -5.08 6.64
C ALA A 142 -21.37 -5.58 7.98
N LEU A 143 -22.62 -5.24 8.31
CA LEU A 143 -23.26 -5.56 9.61
C LEU A 143 -24.02 -6.90 9.61
N GLY A 144 -24.16 -7.55 8.46
CA GLY A 144 -25.09 -8.68 8.26
C GLY A 144 -24.53 -10.08 8.49
N ARG A 145 -23.30 -10.25 9.01
CA ARG A 145 -22.71 -11.58 9.25
C ARG A 145 -22.38 -11.77 10.73
N LYS A 146 -23.30 -12.42 11.43
CA LYS A 146 -23.04 -13.14 12.69
C LYS A 146 -22.70 -14.58 12.38
#